data_AF-A0A4V0XKT3-F1
#
_entry.id   AF-A0A4V0XKT3-F1
#
_cell.length_a   1.000
_cell.length_b   1.000
_cell.length_c   1.000
_cell.angle_alpha   90.00
_cell.angle_beta   90.00
_cell.angle_gamma   90.00
#
_symmetry.space_group_name_H-M   'P 1'
#
loop_
_entity.id
_entity.type
_entity.pdbx_description
1 polymer ?
#
loop_
_entity_poly.entity_id
_entity_poly.type
_entity_poly.pdbx_seq_one_letter_code
_entity_poly.pdbx_strand_id
1 'polypeptide(L)'
;MKLKNASVASLSMLAILSLSGCTTYYKVADPVSGKSYYTTSVDQNKSGVTKLVDARTGSKVTIQNSEVTKISKDEYKAAKDAK
;
A
#
# COMPACT_ATOMS: atom_id res chain seq x y z
N MET A 1 30.65 -0.43 -43.34
CA MET A 1 29.48 -0.17 -42.48
C MET A 1 29.66 -0.97 -41.18
N LYS A 2 30.00 -0.30 -40.08
CA LYS A 2 30.03 -0.84 -38.71
C LYS A 2 29.57 0.29 -37.80
N LEU A 3 28.41 0.14 -37.17
CA LEU A 3 28.00 0.99 -36.05
C LEU A 3 27.46 0.07 -34.97
N LYS A 4 28.05 0.17 -33.77
CA LYS A 4 28.02 -0.86 -32.74
C LYS A 4 27.91 -0.19 -31.37
N ASN A 5 26.83 0.57 -31.14
CA ASN A 5 26.69 1.33 -29.89
C ASN A 5 25.20 1.50 -29.56
N ALA A 6 24.66 0.64 -28.70
CA ALA A 6 23.38 0.85 -28.04
C ALA A 6 23.56 0.60 -26.54
N SER A 7 24.07 1.60 -25.84
CA SER A 7 24.00 1.69 -24.38
C SER A 7 22.71 2.43 -24.04
N VAL A 8 21.58 1.72 -24.03
CA VAL A 8 20.31 2.28 -23.54
C VAL A 8 20.34 2.13 -22.03
N ALA A 9 20.68 3.23 -21.35
CA ALA A 9 20.59 3.34 -19.90
C ALA A 9 19.14 3.01 -19.47
N SER A 10 19.01 2.04 -18.57
CA SER A 10 17.75 1.52 -18.05
C SER A 10 16.89 2.61 -17.43
N LEU A 11 15.98 3.15 -18.22
CA LEU A 11 14.78 3.83 -17.73
C LEU A 11 13.84 2.73 -17.23
N SER A 12 13.93 2.41 -15.94
CA SER A 12 13.07 1.43 -15.27
C SER A 12 11.63 1.92 -15.29
N MET A 13 10.94 1.59 -16.38
CA MET A 13 9.51 1.71 -16.61
C MET A 13 8.81 0.93 -15.50
N LEU A 14 8.33 1.62 -14.48
CA LEU A 14 7.48 1.04 -13.44
C LEU A 14 6.15 0.69 -14.13
N ALA A 15 6.05 -0.55 -14.59
CA ALA A 15 4.86 -1.11 -15.19
C ALA A 15 3.71 -1.00 -14.17
N ILE A 16 2.83 -0.02 -14.38
CA ILE A 16 1.56 0.08 -13.69
C ILE A 16 0.68 -1.02 -14.30
N LEU A 17 0.82 -2.23 -13.75
CA LEU A 17 -0.12 -3.31 -13.98
C LEU A 17 -1.44 -2.89 -13.35
N SER A 18 -2.35 -2.40 -14.19
CA SER A 18 -3.75 -2.19 -13.86
C SER A 18 -4.39 -3.56 -13.59
N LEU A 19 -4.23 -4.07 -12.36
CA LEU A 19 -5.03 -5.17 -11.85
C LEU A 19 -6.46 -4.65 -11.69
N SER A 20 -7.28 -4.82 -12.73
CA SER A 20 -8.74 -4.83 -12.65
C SER A 20 -9.22 -6.10 -11.93
N GLY A 21 -8.64 -6.38 -10.77
CA GLY A 21 -9.19 -7.28 -9.76
C GLY A 21 -9.99 -6.47 -8.75
N CYS A 22 -11.06 -7.05 -8.21
CA CYS A 22 -11.80 -6.48 -7.08
C CYS A 22 -10.84 -6.16 -5.92
N THR A 23 -10.34 -4.92 -5.90
CA THR A 23 -9.42 -4.46 -4.88
C THR A 23 -10.22 -4.23 -3.61
N THR A 24 -9.83 -4.90 -2.53
CA THR A 24 -10.41 -4.63 -1.21
C THR A 24 -9.58 -3.54 -0.53
N TYR A 25 -10.26 -2.61 0.14
CA TYR A 25 -9.63 -1.51 0.85
C TYR A 25 -9.81 -1.71 2.35
N TYR A 26 -8.79 -1.35 3.12
CA TYR A 26 -8.74 -1.55 4.55
C TYR A 26 -8.33 -0.26 5.26
N LYS A 27 -9.00 0.01 6.38
CA LYS A 27 -8.53 0.89 7.44
C LYS A 27 -7.95 0.02 8.54
N VAL A 28 -6.76 0.36 9.00
CA VAL A 28 -6.09 -0.31 10.11
C VAL A 28 -5.85 0.71 11.22
N ALA A 29 -6.52 0.54 12.35
CA ALA A 29 -6.35 1.40 13.51
C ALA A 29 -5.33 0.79 14.48
N ASP A 30 -4.37 1.60 14.91
CA ASP A 30 -3.46 1.30 16.00
C ASP A 30 -4.09 1.80 17.31
N PRO A 31 -4.56 0.90 18.19
CA PRO A 31 -5.18 1.30 19.46
C PRO A 31 -4.17 1.92 20.43
N VAL A 32 -2.86 1.66 20.27
CA VAL A 32 -1.82 2.18 21.15
C VAL A 32 -1.49 3.63 20.79
N SER A 33 -1.33 3.92 19.51
CA SER A 33 -0.96 5.27 19.06
C SER A 33 -2.15 6.15 18.66
N GLY A 34 -3.36 5.58 18.57
CA GLY A 34 -4.55 6.24 18.04
C GLY A 34 -4.49 6.58 16.55
N LYS A 35 -3.50 6.05 15.81
CA LYS A 35 -3.31 6.36 14.39
C LYS A 35 -4.12 5.40 13.54
N SER A 36 -4.73 5.93 12.48
CA SER A 36 -5.33 5.13 11.42
C SER A 36 -4.41 5.08 10.21
N TYR A 37 -4.32 3.92 9.59
CA TYR A 37 -3.56 3.66 8.37
C TYR A 37 -4.48 3.06 7.32
N TYR A 38 -4.13 3.25 6.05
CA TYR A 38 -4.97 2.84 4.93
C TYR A 38 -4.16 1.99 3.97
N THR A 39 -4.68 0.82 3.59
CA THR A 39 -3.98 -0.12 2.70
C THR A 39 -4.97 -0.91 1.86
N THR A 40 -4.52 -1.45 0.74
CA THR A 40 -5.26 -2.47 -0.05
C THR A 40 -4.89 -3.90 0.34
N SER A 41 -3.92 -4.06 1.25
CA SER A 41 -3.41 -5.37 1.66
C SER A 41 -2.93 -5.33 3.11
N VAL A 42 -3.36 -6.32 3.89
CA VAL A 42 -2.96 -6.53 5.28
C VAL A 42 -2.31 -7.90 5.40
N ASP A 43 -1.14 -7.95 6.02
CA ASP A 43 -0.48 -9.19 6.40
C ASP A 43 -0.66 -9.37 7.90
N GLN A 44 -1.58 -10.26 8.30
CA GLN A 44 -1.82 -10.59 9.71
C GLN A 44 -1.18 -11.93 10.03
N ASN A 45 -0.29 -11.95 11.03
CA ASN A 45 0.25 -13.19 11.55
C ASN A 45 -0.62 -13.77 12.67
N LYS A 46 -0.41 -15.06 13.00
CA LYS A 46 -1.12 -15.76 14.08
C LYS A 46 -0.90 -15.16 15.48
N SER A 47 0.03 -14.23 15.64
CA SER A 47 0.37 -13.56 16.89
C SER A 47 -0.30 -12.18 17.04
N GLY A 48 -1.24 -11.83 16.16
CA GLY A 48 -1.97 -10.55 16.24
C GLY A 48 -1.15 -9.34 15.80
N VAL A 49 -0.05 -9.57 15.06
CA VAL A 49 0.74 -8.49 14.45
C VAL A 49 0.28 -8.30 13.00
N THR A 50 -0.04 -7.06 12.67
CA THR A 50 -0.42 -6.64 11.32
C THR A 50 0.71 -5.83 10.71
N LYS A 51 1.18 -6.27 9.54
CA LYS A 51 2.12 -5.53 8.70
C LYS A 51 1.38 -4.98 7.50
N LEU A 52 1.61 -3.70 7.20
CA LEU A 52 0.95 -3.01 6.10
C LEU A 52 1.85 -1.91 5.52
N VAL A 53 1.50 -1.45 4.32
CA VAL A 53 2.09 -0.25 3.72
C VAL A 53 1.00 0.81 3.70
N ASP A 54 1.24 1.92 4.40
CA ASP A 54 0.29 3.02 4.46
C ASP A 54 0.26 3.75 3.11
N ALA A 55 -0.94 3.84 2.53
CA ALA A 55 -1.14 4.38 1.19
C ALA A 55 -0.96 5.90 1.07
N ARG A 56 -0.99 6.63 2.20
CA ARG A 56 -0.76 8.08 2.22
C ARG A 56 0.72 8.40 2.13
N THR A 57 1.51 7.68 2.93
CA THR A 57 2.95 7.98 3.11
C THR A 57 3.87 7.03 2.36
N GLY A 58 3.39 5.84 1.97
CA GLY A 58 4.22 4.75 1.47
C GLY A 58 5.03 4.03 2.56
N SER A 59 4.82 4.38 3.83
CA SER A 59 5.58 3.80 4.95
C SER A 59 5.14 2.39 5.27
N LYS A 60 6.10 1.49 5.50
CA LYS A 60 5.83 0.17 6.06
C LYS A 60 5.61 0.29 7.56
N VAL A 61 4.46 -0.16 8.04
CA VAL A 61 4.05 -0.08 9.44
C VAL A 61 3.79 -1.48 9.97
N THR A 62 4.22 -1.73 11.21
CA THR A 62 3.95 -2.97 11.94
C THR A 62 3.21 -2.60 13.22
N ILE A 63 1.98 -3.11 13.37
CA ILE A 63 1.09 -2.76 14.47
C ILE A 63 0.73 -4.06 15.20
N GLN A 64 0.82 -4.04 16.52
CA GLN A 64 0.34 -5.14 17.35
C GLN A 64 -1.11 -4.87 17.77
N ASN A 65 -1.95 -5.90 17.78
CA ASN A 65 -3.35 -5.81 18.20
C ASN A 65 -4.16 -4.76 17.41
N SER A 66 -3.89 -4.62 16.11
CA SER A 66 -4.58 -3.64 15.28
C SER A 66 -6.06 -4.00 15.05
N GLU A 67 -6.92 -3.01 14.98
CA GLU A 67 -8.27 -3.18 14.45
C GLU A 67 -8.25 -3.02 12.93
N VAL A 68 -8.68 -4.05 12.19
CA VAL A 68 -8.73 -4.02 10.72
C VAL A 68 -10.18 -4.00 10.27
N THR A 69 -10.56 -2.94 9.55
CA THR A 69 -11.90 -2.74 9.01
C THR A 69 -11.83 -2.64 7.50
N LYS A 70 -12.70 -3.38 6.79
CA LYS A 70 -12.90 -3.18 5.35
C LYS A 70 -13.66 -1.89 5.13
N ILE A 71 -13.19 -1.07 4.20
CA ILE A 71 -13.80 0.21 3.84
C ILE A 71 -14.11 0.25 2.35
N SER A 72 -14.95 1.19 1.95
CA SER A 72 -15.23 1.46 0.55
C SER A 72 -14.01 2.10 -0.15
N LYS A 73 -14.00 2.02 -1.49
CA LYS A 73 -12.99 2.68 -2.33
C LYS A 73 -13.00 4.20 -2.13
N ASP A 74 -14.18 4.78 -1.98
CA ASP A 74 -14.37 6.22 -1.83
C ASP A 74 -13.82 6.70 -0.49
N GLU A 75 -14.08 5.98 0.61
CA GLU A 75 -13.47 6.27 1.91
C GLU A 75 -11.94 6.16 1.87
N TYR A 76 -11.42 5.12 1.20
CA TYR A 76 -9.99 4.95 1.05
C TYR A 76 -9.34 6.10 0.27
N LYS A 77 -9.96 6.53 -0.83
CA LYS A 77 -9.50 7.68 -1.62
C LYS A 77 -9.54 8.96 -0.80
N ALA A 78 -10.69 9.27 -0.20
CA ALA A 78 -10.86 10.45 0.64
C ALA A 78 -9.81 10.51 1.76
N ALA A 79 -9.55 9.39 2.44
CA ALA A 79 -8.53 9.32 3.48
C ALA A 79 -7.10 9.43 2.94
N LYS A 80 -6.84 8.90 1.73
CA LYS A 80 -5.53 9.01 1.07
C LYS A 80 -5.20 10.46 0.68
N ASP A 81 -6.21 11.19 0.20
CA ASP A 81 -6.09 12.54 -0.33
C ASP A 81 -6.22 13.62 0.76
N ALA A 82 -6.74 13.26 1.95
CA ALA A 82 -6.74 14.10 3.15
C ALA A 82 -5.31 14.26 3.69
N LYS A 83 -4.65 15.33 3.28
CA LYS A 83 -3.29 15.71 3.70
C LYS A 83 -3.28 16.42 5.06
#